data_AF-A0A7U9T1F7-F1
#
_entry.id   AF-A0A7U9T1F7-F1
#
_cell.length_a   1.000
_cell.length_b   1.000
_cell.length_c   1.000
_cell.angle_alpha   90.00
_cell.angle_beta   90.00
_cell.angle_gamma   90.00
#
_symmetry.space_group_name_H-M   'P 1'
#
loop_
_entity.id
_entity.type
_entity.pdbx_description
1 polymer ?
#
loop_
_entity_poly.entity_id
_entity_poly.type
_entity_poly.pdbx_seq_one_letter_code
_entity_poly.pdbx_strand_id
1 'polypeptide(L)'
;MKPFYLIILMEHSSTAFKKASPHYIHTEQTSYDSGARITSLFNTRYISLDTFRSCVHNIDNKLQAWLTFFSSEEPADILKLITTYPEFRELYQEIAEFRTKPEELITMYSEALAIADRNTIRLMIDDMQEELASLTDQVAAKNIELAAKEEKIAAKDDEIAAKDDEIAAKDDEIAAKDDEIAAKDDEIARLKAENEKLRILSE
;
A
#
# COMPACT_ATOMS: atom_id res chain seq x y z
N MET A 1 1.51 19.71 -8.82
CA MET A 1 2.87 19.22 -8.53
C MET A 1 3.88 20.15 -9.18
N LYS A 2 5.03 20.43 -8.54
CA LYS A 2 6.08 21.25 -9.14
C LYS A 2 6.86 20.40 -10.17
N PRO A 3 7.23 20.94 -11.34
CA PRO A 3 8.06 20.23 -12.29
C PRO A 3 9.43 19.95 -11.66
N PHE A 4 10.01 18.80 -11.96
CA PHE A 4 11.37 18.45 -11.54
C PHE A 4 12.28 18.32 -12.76
N TYR A 5 13.57 18.57 -12.54
CA TYR A 5 14.60 18.50 -13.57
C TYR A 5 15.58 17.39 -13.23
N LEU A 6 15.74 16.44 -14.16
CA LEU A 6 16.76 15.40 -14.08
C LEU A 6 17.84 15.73 -15.11
N ILE A 7 19.04 16.04 -14.64
CA ILE A 7 20.19 16.35 -15.49
C ILE A 7 21.14 15.16 -15.46
N ILE A 8 21.41 14.58 -16.62
CA ILE A 8 22.28 13.42 -16.78
C ILE A 8 23.53 13.87 -17.53
N LEU A 9 24.67 13.86 -16.84
CA LEU A 9 25.98 14.15 -17.43
C LEU A 9 26.61 12.86 -17.93
N MET A 10 26.99 12.83 -19.20
CA MET A 10 27.60 11.66 -19.85
C MET A 10 29.05 11.98 -20.22
N GLU A 11 29.98 11.27 -19.59
CA GLU A 11 31.41 11.34 -19.91
C GLU A 11 31.67 10.86 -21.35
N HIS A 12 30.99 9.78 -21.75
CA HIS A 12 31.02 9.22 -23.09
C HIS A 12 29.60 9.01 -23.59
N SER A 13 29.19 9.80 -24.58
CA SER A 13 27.85 9.73 -25.14
C SER A 13 27.73 8.60 -26.16
N SER A 14 26.50 8.10 -26.33
CA SER A 14 26.19 7.06 -27.30
C SER A 14 26.40 7.55 -28.74
N THR A 15 26.53 6.62 -29.70
CA THR A 15 26.66 6.96 -31.12
C THR A 15 25.47 7.78 -31.65
N ALA A 16 24.27 7.60 -31.08
CA ALA A 16 23.09 8.38 -31.42
C ALA A 16 23.25 9.86 -31.06
N PHE A 17 23.77 10.17 -29.87
CA PHE A 17 24.02 11.54 -29.44
C PHE A 17 25.20 12.17 -30.18
N LYS A 18 26.27 11.40 -30.45
CA LYS A 18 27.42 11.89 -31.23
C LYS A 18 27.05 12.36 -32.63
N LYS A 19 26.09 11.69 -33.29
CA LYS A 19 25.57 12.10 -34.59
C LYS A 19 24.85 13.46 -34.58
N ALA A 20 24.38 13.91 -33.41
CA ALA A 20 23.73 15.20 -33.24
C ALA A 20 24.73 16.36 -32.99
N SER A 21 26.03 16.08 -33.01
CA SER A 21 27.08 17.11 -32.95
C SER A 21 26.84 18.22 -33.99
N PRO A 22 26.94 19.52 -33.64
CA PRO A 22 27.58 20.06 -32.43
C PRO A 22 26.66 20.20 -31.20
N HIS A 23 25.43 19.67 -31.24
CA HIS A 23 24.54 19.74 -30.07
C HIS A 23 25.00 18.75 -29.00
N TYR A 24 25.33 19.27 -27.82
CA TYR A 24 25.76 18.49 -26.65
C TYR A 24 24.72 18.49 -25.52
N ILE A 25 23.60 19.20 -25.66
CA ILE A 25 22.49 19.22 -24.69
C ILE A 25 21.24 18.69 -25.38
N HIS A 26 20.70 17.59 -24.87
CA HIS A 26 19.55 16.89 -25.44
C HIS A 26 18.40 16.91 -24.43
N THR A 27 17.28 17.50 -24.82
CA THR A 27 16.08 17.55 -23.96
C THR A 27 15.14 16.45 -24.38
N GLU A 28 14.69 15.65 -23.42
CA GLU A 28 13.68 14.64 -23.69
C GLU A 28 12.33 15.30 -23.95
N GLN A 29 11.63 14.83 -24.98
CA GLN A 29 10.26 15.22 -25.27
C GLN A 29 9.39 13.98 -25.29
N THR A 30 8.45 13.92 -24.36
CA THR A 30 7.48 12.83 -24.26
C THR A 30 6.18 13.22 -24.97
N SER A 31 5.62 12.31 -25.74
CA SER A 31 4.29 12.45 -26.34
C SER A 31 3.48 11.19 -26.07
N TYR A 32 2.16 11.34 -26.00
CA TYR A 32 1.23 10.22 -25.78
C TYR A 32 0.63 9.78 -27.11
N ASP A 33 0.47 8.47 -27.27
CA ASP A 33 -0.16 7.82 -28.42
C ASP A 33 -1.58 8.34 -28.69
N SER A 34 -2.31 8.70 -27.64
CA SER A 34 -3.62 9.36 -27.71
C SER A 34 -3.60 10.79 -28.26
N GLY A 35 -2.42 11.39 -28.48
CA GLY A 35 -2.26 12.80 -28.86
C GLY A 35 -2.49 13.80 -27.73
N ALA A 36 -2.66 13.32 -26.49
CA ALA A 36 -2.83 14.18 -25.32
C ALA A 36 -1.61 15.10 -25.12
N ARG A 37 -1.86 16.39 -24.88
CA ARG A 37 -0.83 17.39 -24.60
C ARG A 37 -0.80 17.70 -23.10
N ILE A 38 -0.22 16.78 -22.34
CA ILE A 38 0.02 16.97 -20.91
C ILE A 38 1.45 17.45 -20.74
N THR A 39 1.65 18.53 -19.98
CA THR A 39 3.00 18.95 -19.60
C THR A 39 3.59 17.92 -18.66
N SER A 40 4.65 17.24 -19.09
CA SER A 40 5.38 16.31 -18.24
C SER A 40 5.93 17.04 -17.01
N LEU A 41 5.76 16.42 -15.84
CA LEU A 41 6.44 16.87 -14.64
C LEU A 41 7.94 16.53 -14.67
N PHE A 42 8.33 15.57 -15.53
CA PHE A 42 9.68 15.07 -15.74
C PHE A 42 10.34 15.87 -16.86
N ASN A 43 11.34 16.68 -16.53
CA ASN A 43 12.16 17.40 -17.51
C ASN A 43 13.57 16.80 -17.52
N THR A 44 13.76 15.75 -18.30
CA THR A 44 15.07 15.08 -18.43
C THR A 44 15.93 15.79 -19.47
N ARG A 45 17.19 16.04 -19.10
CA ARG A 45 18.19 16.61 -20.00
C ARG A 45 19.47 15.79 -19.94
N TYR A 46 19.88 15.29 -21.11
CA TYR A 46 21.13 14.57 -21.28
C TYR A 46 22.19 15.54 -21.81
N ILE A 47 23.37 15.55 -21.19
CA ILE A 47 24.49 16.41 -21.59
C ILE A 47 25.69 15.54 -21.94
N SER A 48 26.15 15.65 -23.19
CA SER A 48 27.26 14.89 -23.77
C SER A 48 28.58 15.65 -23.57
N LEU A 49 29.34 15.34 -22.52
CA LEU A 49 30.57 16.06 -22.17
C LEU A 49 31.70 15.84 -23.17
N ASP A 50 31.74 14.67 -23.83
CA ASP A 50 32.70 14.38 -24.90
C ASP A 50 32.48 15.25 -26.14
N THR A 51 31.23 15.41 -26.54
CA THR A 51 30.83 16.26 -27.67
C THR A 51 31.06 17.74 -27.32
N PHE A 52 30.76 18.13 -26.08
CA PHE A 52 31.07 19.46 -25.56
C PHE A 52 32.57 19.78 -25.68
N ARG A 53 33.46 18.91 -25.18
CA ARG A 53 34.93 19.08 -25.29
C ARG A 53 35.41 19.20 -26.73
N SER A 54 34.77 18.48 -27.64
CA SER A 54 35.14 18.49 -29.06
C SER A 54 34.70 19.76 -29.79
N CYS A 55 33.63 20.42 -29.32
CA CYS A 55 33.00 21.54 -30.02
C CYS A 55 33.23 22.91 -29.35
N VAL A 56 33.52 22.94 -28.05
CA VAL A 56 33.64 24.18 -27.27
C VAL A 56 35.08 24.36 -26.82
N HIS A 57 35.74 25.37 -27.40
CA HIS A 57 37.14 25.73 -27.08
C HIS A 57 37.25 27.00 -26.23
N ASN A 58 36.19 27.82 -26.19
CA ASN A 58 36.10 29.04 -25.42
C ASN A 58 34.89 29.01 -24.49
N ILE A 59 35.06 29.63 -23.32
CA ILE A 59 34.06 29.67 -22.25
C ILE A 59 33.39 31.03 -22.31
N ASP A 60 32.29 31.12 -23.05
CA ASP A 60 31.60 32.38 -23.32
C ASP A 60 30.50 32.67 -22.29
N ASN A 61 30.04 31.66 -21.56
CA ASN A 61 28.94 31.79 -20.59
C ASN A 61 29.11 30.88 -19.38
N LYS A 62 28.30 31.15 -18.34
CA LYS A 62 28.33 30.42 -17.08
C LYS A 62 27.96 28.94 -17.20
N LEU A 63 27.09 28.56 -18.14
CA LEU A 63 26.76 27.15 -18.37
C LEU A 63 27.98 26.41 -18.92
N GLN A 64 28.67 26.98 -19.91
CA GLN A 64 29.92 26.41 -20.41
C GLN A 64 30.99 26.36 -19.33
N ALA A 65 31.06 27.36 -18.44
CA ALA A 65 31.97 27.35 -17.30
C ALA A 65 31.73 26.13 -16.38
N TRP A 66 30.47 25.85 -16.03
CA TRP A 66 30.09 24.63 -15.29
C TRP A 66 30.39 23.35 -16.07
N LEU A 67 30.12 23.31 -17.37
CA LEU A 67 30.42 22.12 -18.17
C LEU A 67 31.93 21.89 -18.30
N THR A 68 32.74 22.94 -18.44
CA THR A 68 34.21 22.86 -18.40
C THR A 68 34.67 22.35 -17.04
N PHE A 69 34.08 22.83 -15.94
CA PHE A 69 34.37 22.35 -14.59
C PHE A 69 34.18 20.83 -14.46
N PHE A 70 33.07 20.29 -14.98
CA PHE A 70 32.77 18.86 -14.93
C PHE A 70 33.52 18.00 -15.95
N SER A 71 34.16 18.60 -16.96
CA SER A 71 34.67 17.87 -18.13
C SER A 71 36.17 17.97 -18.36
N SER A 72 36.85 18.96 -17.76
CA SER A 72 38.29 19.16 -17.92
C SER A 72 39.04 18.97 -16.61
N GLU A 73 40.10 18.15 -16.67
CA GLU A 73 41.09 17.96 -15.61
C GLU A 73 42.44 18.61 -15.98
N GLU A 74 42.54 19.25 -17.15
CA GLU A 74 43.77 19.84 -17.65
C GLU A 74 44.08 21.15 -16.88
N PRO A 75 45.30 21.31 -16.32
CA PRO A 75 45.65 22.50 -15.54
C PRO A 75 45.46 23.82 -16.31
N ALA A 76 45.66 23.80 -17.63
CA ALA A 76 45.50 24.98 -18.48
C ALA A 76 44.04 25.47 -18.54
N ASP A 77 43.08 24.54 -18.65
CA ASP A 77 41.65 24.86 -18.68
C ASP A 77 41.15 25.30 -17.31
N ILE A 78 41.63 24.64 -16.24
CA ILE A 78 41.32 25.01 -14.86
C ILE A 78 41.78 26.44 -14.57
N LEU A 79 43.02 26.80 -14.97
CA LEU A 79 43.54 28.16 -14.80
C LEU A 79 42.73 29.17 -15.61
N LYS A 80 42.36 28.85 -16.86
CA LYS A 80 41.50 29.71 -17.70
C LYS A 80 40.13 29.91 -17.04
N LEU A 81 39.55 28.86 -16.49
CA LEU A 81 38.25 28.86 -15.83
C LEU A 81 38.28 29.70 -14.54
N ILE A 82 39.23 29.45 -13.64
CA ILE A 82 39.36 30.17 -12.36
C ILE A 82 39.69 31.65 -12.58
N THR A 83 40.48 31.97 -13.61
CA THR A 83 40.81 33.37 -13.93
C THR A 83 39.57 34.13 -14.43
N THR A 84 38.71 33.46 -15.20
CA THR A 84 37.50 34.06 -15.78
C THR A 84 36.33 34.07 -14.78
N TYR A 85 36.22 33.01 -13.96
CA TYR A 85 35.17 32.78 -12.97
C TYR A 85 35.81 32.35 -11.63
N PRO A 86 36.20 33.31 -10.78
CA PRO A 86 36.88 33.05 -9.52
C PRO A 86 36.11 32.15 -8.55
N GLU A 87 34.78 32.09 -8.66
CA GLU A 87 33.91 31.22 -7.84
C GLU A 87 34.26 29.73 -7.92
N PHE A 88 34.84 29.26 -9.03
CA PHE A 88 35.25 27.86 -9.16
C PHE A 88 36.54 27.52 -8.41
N ARG A 89 37.28 28.52 -7.94
CA ARG A 89 38.55 28.30 -7.22
C ARG A 89 38.35 27.48 -5.95
N GLU A 90 37.36 27.86 -5.15
CA GLU A 90 37.04 27.20 -3.88
C GLU A 90 36.61 25.76 -4.15
N LEU A 91 35.76 25.53 -5.16
CA LEU A 91 35.31 24.20 -5.56
C LEU A 91 36.47 23.29 -5.99
N TYR A 92 37.43 23.80 -6.77
CA TYR A 92 38.61 23.03 -7.14
C TYR A 92 39.55 22.77 -5.95
N GLN A 93 39.65 23.70 -4.99
CA GLN A 93 40.42 23.48 -3.77
C GLN A 93 39.80 22.37 -2.92
N GLU A 94 38.48 22.40 -2.70
CA GLU A 94 37.77 21.33 -1.99
C GLU A 94 37.96 19.97 -2.67
N ILE A 95 37.83 19.91 -4.01
CA ILE A 95 38.08 18.67 -4.76
C ILE A 95 39.54 18.20 -4.62
N ALA A 96 40.50 19.13 -4.63
CA ALA A 96 41.90 18.81 -4.44
C ALA A 96 42.18 18.30 -3.02
N GLU A 97 41.51 18.85 -2.00
CA GLU A 97 41.60 18.38 -0.62
C GLU A 97 41.16 16.91 -0.50
N PHE A 98 40.11 16.48 -1.20
CA PHE A 98 39.71 15.07 -1.25
C PHE A 98 40.77 14.15 -1.86
N ARG A 99 41.57 14.62 -2.83
CA ARG A 99 42.71 13.85 -3.36
C ARG A 99 43.81 13.66 -2.30
N THR A 100 43.93 14.59 -1.36
CA THR A 100 44.91 14.50 -0.26
C THR A 100 44.39 13.78 0.97
N LYS A 101 43.06 13.71 1.15
CA LYS A 101 42.39 13.06 2.29
C LYS A 101 41.21 12.18 1.84
N PRO A 102 41.47 11.03 1.21
CA PRO A 102 40.41 10.15 0.70
C PRO A 102 39.55 9.52 1.82
N GLU A 103 40.06 9.43 3.05
CA GLU A 103 39.35 8.87 4.20
C GLU A 103 38.11 9.69 4.60
N GLU A 104 38.20 11.03 4.55
CA GLU A 104 37.08 11.93 4.83
C GLU A 104 35.99 11.79 3.73
N LEU A 105 36.40 11.62 2.46
CA LEU A 105 35.48 11.37 1.35
C LEU A 105 34.72 10.04 1.53
N ILE A 106 35.42 8.95 1.87
CA ILE A 106 34.82 7.63 2.12
C ILE A 106 33.83 7.71 3.29
N THR A 107 34.20 8.44 4.35
CA THR A 107 33.34 8.63 5.53
C THR A 107 32.05 9.35 5.16
N MET A 108 32.12 10.46 4.41
CA MET A 108 30.92 11.18 3.96
C MET A 108 30.01 10.34 3.06
N TYR A 109 30.56 9.56 2.13
CA TYR A 109 29.76 8.63 1.32
C TYR A 109 29.07 7.57 2.19
N SER A 110 29.79 7.01 3.17
CA SER A 110 29.24 6.01 4.09
C SER A 110 28.11 6.57 4.97
N GLU A 111 28.22 7.82 5.42
CA GLU A 111 27.17 8.50 6.19
C GLU A 111 25.93 8.77 5.35
N ALA A 112 26.10 9.25 4.11
CA ALA A 112 24.98 9.51 3.20
C ALA A 112 24.21 8.21 2.87
N LEU A 113 24.91 7.11 2.63
CA LEU A 113 24.33 5.78 2.46
C LEU A 113 23.60 5.31 3.73
N ALA A 114 24.22 5.48 4.90
CA ALA A 114 23.60 5.11 6.17
C ALA A 114 22.32 5.91 6.47
N ILE A 115 22.28 7.19 6.09
CA ILE A 115 21.08 8.04 6.22
C ILE A 115 19.98 7.57 5.25
N ALA A 116 20.33 7.24 4.01
CA ALA A 116 19.38 6.73 3.02
C ALA A 116 18.76 5.39 3.46
N ASP A 117 19.59 4.47 3.96
CA ASP A 117 19.14 3.18 4.51
C ASP A 117 18.22 3.39 5.73
N ARG A 118 18.61 4.29 6.65
CA ARG A 118 17.81 4.60 7.84
C ARG A 118 16.44 5.19 7.49
N ASN A 119 16.37 6.06 6.48
CA ASN A 119 15.12 6.64 6.02
C ASN A 119 14.22 5.58 5.35
N THR A 120 14.82 4.68 4.58
CA THR A 120 14.09 3.57 3.93
C THR A 120 13.51 2.61 4.98
N ILE A 121 14.31 2.23 5.98
CA ILE A 121 13.86 1.38 7.09
C ILE A 121 12.73 2.06 7.87
N ARG A 122 12.84 3.37 8.13
CA ARG A 122 11.79 4.12 8.83
C ARG A 122 10.48 4.12 8.04
N LEU A 123 10.53 4.39 6.74
CA LEU A 123 9.34 4.39 5.89
C LEU A 123 8.67 3.01 5.85
N MET A 124 9.47 1.93 5.75
CA MET A 124 8.96 0.56 5.84
C MET A 124 8.31 0.25 7.19
N ILE A 125 8.88 0.71 8.30
CA ILE A 125 8.29 0.53 9.64
C ILE A 125 6.95 1.28 9.74
N ASP A 126 6.90 2.52 9.26
CA ASP A 126 5.69 3.33 9.29
C ASP A 126 4.56 2.65 8.47
N ASP A 127 4.86 2.15 7.26
CA ASP A 127 3.92 1.38 6.43
C ASP A 127 3.43 0.10 7.14
N MET A 128 4.34 -0.66 7.76
CA MET A 128 4.00 -1.88 8.52
C MET A 128 3.13 -1.58 9.74
N GLN A 129 3.35 -0.44 10.41
CA GLN A 129 2.54 -0.02 11.55
C GLN A 129 1.11 0.34 11.12
N GLU A 130 0.95 0.99 9.97
CA GLU A 130 -0.37 1.30 9.41
C GLU A 130 -1.12 0.01 9.02
N GLU A 131 -0.43 -0.96 8.40
CA GLU A 131 -1.01 -2.26 8.08
C GLU A 131 -1.44 -3.03 9.34
N LEU A 132 -0.60 -3.05 10.38
CA LEU A 132 -0.93 -3.65 11.67
C LEU A 132 -2.13 -2.99 12.35
N ALA A 133 -2.23 -1.67 12.30
CA ALA A 133 -3.38 -0.94 12.83
C ALA A 133 -4.67 -1.34 12.09
N SER A 134 -4.64 -1.35 10.74
CA SER A 134 -5.77 -1.79 9.92
C SER A 134 -6.19 -3.23 10.22
N LEU A 135 -5.23 -4.14 10.40
CA LEU A 135 -5.54 -5.54 10.73
C LEU A 135 -6.14 -5.67 12.14
N THR A 136 -5.66 -4.87 13.10
CA THR A 136 -6.18 -4.82 14.46
C THR A 136 -7.64 -4.36 14.46
N ASP A 137 -7.97 -3.32 13.71
CA ASP A 137 -9.33 -2.82 13.56
C ASP A 137 -10.25 -3.86 12.91
N GLN A 138 -9.77 -4.59 11.89
CA GLN A 138 -10.53 -5.67 11.26
C GLN A 138 -10.81 -6.83 12.22
N VAL A 139 -9.83 -7.20 13.06
CA VAL A 139 -10.01 -8.24 14.09
C VAL A 139 -11.03 -7.78 15.13
N ALA A 140 -10.94 -6.52 15.58
CA ALA A 140 -11.91 -5.96 16.52
C ALA A 140 -13.34 -5.98 15.95
N ALA A 141 -13.52 -5.59 14.69
CA ALA A 141 -14.81 -5.63 14.01
C ALA A 141 -15.37 -7.06 13.91
N LYS A 142 -14.53 -8.05 13.57
CA LYS A 142 -14.94 -9.47 13.52
C LYS A 142 -15.33 -10.02 14.89
N ASN A 143 -14.62 -9.61 15.95
CA ASN A 143 -14.97 -10.02 17.32
C ASN A 143 -16.34 -9.47 17.75
N ILE A 144 -16.66 -8.23 17.37
CA ILE A 144 -17.99 -7.66 17.60
C ILE A 144 -19.07 -8.44 16.84
N GLU A 145 -18.81 -8.79 15.57
CA GLU A 145 -19.75 -9.58 14.77
C GLU A 145 -19.97 -10.99 15.36
N LEU A 146 -18.91 -11.62 15.85
CA LEU A 146 -18.99 -12.91 16.53
C LEU A 146 -19.84 -12.83 17.81
N ALA A 147 -19.58 -11.84 18.66
CA ALA A 147 -20.36 -11.64 19.89
C ALA A 147 -21.86 -11.44 19.60
N ALA A 148 -22.20 -10.67 18.56
CA ALA A 148 -23.58 -10.47 18.14
C ALA A 148 -24.24 -11.76 17.60
N LYS A 149 -23.47 -12.64 16.95
CA LYS A 149 -23.95 -13.96 16.52
C LYS A 149 -24.18 -14.90 17.70
N GLU A 150 -23.29 -14.89 18.69
CA GLU A 150 -23.45 -15.67 19.92
C GLU A 150 -24.70 -15.26 20.70
N GLU A 151 -24.96 -13.96 20.84
CA GLU A 151 -26.18 -13.45 21.48
C GLU A 151 -27.45 -13.90 20.73
N LYS A 152 -27.41 -13.87 19.40
CA LYS A 152 -28.53 -14.35 18.57
C LYS A 152 -28.76 -15.86 18.68
N ILE A 153 -27.70 -16.64 18.86
CA ILE A 153 -27.80 -18.09 19.11
C ILE A 153 -28.44 -18.33 20.47
N ALA A 154 -27.96 -17.67 21.52
CA ALA A 154 -28.54 -17.78 22.86
C ALA A 154 -30.03 -17.44 22.88
N ALA A 155 -30.44 -16.36 22.22
CA ALA A 155 -31.85 -15.98 22.12
C ALA A 155 -32.71 -17.03 21.38
N LYS A 156 -32.13 -17.75 20.40
CA LYS A 156 -32.83 -18.85 19.72
C LYS A 156 -32.94 -20.09 20.58
N ASP A 157 -31.90 -20.40 21.35
CA ASP A 157 -31.92 -21.53 22.28
C ASP A 157 -33.00 -21.31 23.36
N ASP A 158 -33.15 -20.09 23.87
CA ASP A 158 -34.24 -19.71 24.77
C ASP A 158 -35.64 -19.89 24.12
N GLU A 159 -35.79 -19.49 22.84
CA GLU A 159 -37.05 -19.68 22.10
C GLU A 159 -37.39 -21.17 21.90
N ILE A 160 -36.38 -21.99 21.63
CA ILE A 160 -36.55 -23.45 21.49
C ILE A 160 -36.98 -24.05 22.82
N ALA A 161 -36.30 -23.71 23.92
CA ALA A 161 -36.65 -24.20 25.25
C ALA A 161 -38.11 -23.85 25.62
N ALA A 162 -38.56 -22.62 25.34
CA ALA A 162 -39.93 -22.20 25.59
C ALA A 162 -40.96 -23.00 24.75
N LYS A 163 -40.61 -23.36 23.51
CA LYS A 163 -41.46 -24.22 22.67
C LYS A 163 -41.51 -25.66 23.15
N ASP A 164 -40.40 -26.19 23.64
CA ASP A 164 -40.35 -27.54 24.21
C ASP A 164 -41.25 -27.62 25.46
N ASP A 165 -41.23 -26.60 26.32
CA ASP A 165 -42.13 -26.50 27.47
C ASP A 165 -43.62 -26.43 27.05
N GLU A 166 -43.95 -25.67 26.00
CA GLU A 166 -45.32 -25.60 25.46
C GLU A 166 -45.79 -26.95 24.90
N ILE A 167 -44.90 -27.68 24.21
CA ILE A 167 -45.19 -29.02 23.69
C ILE A 167 -45.45 -29.98 24.86
N ALA A 168 -44.59 -29.98 25.88
CA ALA A 168 -44.77 -30.83 27.05
C ALA A 168 -46.12 -30.58 27.74
N ALA A 169 -46.51 -29.31 27.90
CA ALA A 169 -47.80 -28.95 28.49
C ALA A 169 -49.00 -29.43 27.65
N LYS A 170 -48.89 -29.40 26.31
CA LYS A 170 -49.93 -29.94 25.41
C LYS A 170 -49.99 -31.47 25.47
N ASP A 171 -48.86 -32.14 25.57
CA ASP A 171 -48.82 -33.60 25.72
C ASP A 171 -49.51 -34.04 27.02
N ASP A 172 -49.29 -33.31 28.13
CA ASP A 172 -50.00 -33.54 29.39
C ASP A 172 -51.52 -33.31 29.26
N GLU A 173 -51.95 -32.26 28.53
CA GLU A 173 -53.38 -32.01 28.27
C GLU A 173 -54.02 -33.12 27.43
N ILE A 174 -53.30 -33.63 26.42
CA ILE A 174 -53.75 -34.75 25.59
C ILE A 174 -53.90 -36.00 26.44
N ALA A 175 -52.91 -36.33 27.28
CA ALA A 175 -52.98 -37.48 28.17
C ALA A 175 -54.18 -37.41 29.12
N ALA A 176 -54.45 -36.22 29.70
CA ALA A 176 -55.62 -36.02 30.56
C ALA A 176 -56.95 -36.21 29.82
N LYS A 177 -57.05 -35.78 28.54
CA LYS A 177 -58.24 -36.00 27.72
C LYS A 177 -58.42 -37.46 27.34
N ASP A 178 -57.32 -38.18 27.05
CA ASP A 178 -57.36 -39.61 26.76
C ASP A 178 -57.88 -40.40 27.96
N ASP A 179 -57.46 -40.05 29.19
CA ASP A 179 -57.98 -40.62 30.43
C ASP A 179 -59.49 -40.33 30.62
N GLU A 180 -59.95 -39.10 30.32
CA GLU A 180 -61.38 -38.75 30.38
C GLU A 180 -62.22 -39.54 29.36
N ILE A 181 -61.70 -39.72 28.15
CA ILE A 181 -62.35 -40.52 27.10
C ILE A 181 -62.46 -41.97 27.56
N ALA A 182 -61.38 -42.55 28.09
CA ALA A 182 -61.37 -43.92 28.60
C ALA A 182 -62.43 -44.12 29.71
N ALA A 183 -62.52 -43.17 30.65
CA ALA A 183 -63.52 -43.21 31.72
C ALA A 183 -64.97 -43.14 31.17
N LYS A 184 -65.22 -42.30 30.16
CA LYS A 184 -66.53 -42.22 29.49
C LYS A 184 -66.86 -43.49 28.72
N ASP A 185 -65.89 -44.11 28.06
CA ASP A 185 -66.08 -45.38 27.36
C ASP A 185 -66.46 -46.51 28.33
N ASP A 186 -65.82 -46.57 29.50
CA ASP A 186 -66.17 -47.50 30.58
C ASP A 186 -67.61 -47.27 31.11
N GLU A 187 -68.01 -46.01 31.29
CA GLU A 187 -69.38 -45.65 31.70
C GLU A 187 -70.41 -46.06 30.64
N ILE A 188 -70.14 -45.77 29.36
CA ILE A 188 -70.98 -46.19 28.24
C ILE A 188 -71.12 -47.71 28.20
N ALA A 189 -70.02 -48.45 28.39
CA ALA A 189 -70.04 -49.91 28.43
C ALA A 189 -70.91 -50.44 29.58
N ARG A 190 -70.80 -49.83 30.76
CA ARG A 190 -71.64 -50.18 31.93
C ARG A 190 -73.12 -49.90 31.67
N LEU A 191 -73.46 -48.71 31.16
CA LEU A 191 -74.85 -48.34 30.85
C LEU A 191 -75.44 -49.23 29.76
N LYS A 192 -74.66 -49.62 28.74
CA LYS A 192 -75.09 -50.60 27.73
C LYS A 192 -75.41 -51.96 28.35
N ALA A 193 -74.56 -52.46 29.26
CA ALA A 193 -74.79 -53.72 29.96
C ALA A 193 -76.04 -53.68 30.85
N GLU A 194 -76.31 -52.54 31.50
CA GLU A 194 -77.52 -52.33 32.31
C GLU A 194 -78.79 -52.27 31.46
N ASN A 195 -78.77 -51.53 30.35
CA ASN A 195 -79.89 -51.50 29.41
C ASN A 195 -80.20 -52.89 28.84
N GLU A 196 -79.18 -53.69 28.50
CA GLU A 196 -79.40 -55.06 28.02
C GLU A 196 -80.03 -55.96 29.08
N LYS A 197 -79.62 -55.84 30.35
CA LYS A 197 -80.27 -56.57 31.45
C LYS A 197 -81.73 -56.18 31.63
N LEU A 198 -82.05 -54.89 31.56
CA LEU A 198 -83.42 -54.39 31.67
C LEU A 198 -84.28 -54.87 30.49
N ARG A 199 -83.72 -54.90 29.28
CA ARG A 199 -84.39 -55.42 28.08
C ARG A 199 -84.79 -56.89 28.24
N ILE A 200 -83.87 -57.73 28.72
CA ILE A 200 -84.13 -59.16 28.99
C ILE A 200 -85.20 -59.36 30.08
N LEU A 201 -85.32 -58.44 31.05
CA LEU A 201 -86.35 -58.53 32.11
C LEU A 201 -87.75 -58.09 31.65
N SER A 202 -87.85 -57.42 30.50
CA SER A 202 -89.08 -56.85 29.95
C SER A 202 -89.69 -57.63 28.77
N GLU A 203 -89.01 -58.69 28.31
CA GLU A 203 -89.49 -59.69 27.34
C GLU A 203 -90.03 -60.95 28.04
#